data_AF-A0AAV0KLX1-F1
#
_entry.id   AF-A0AAV0KLX1-F1
#
_cell.length_a   1.000
_cell.length_b   1.000
_cell.length_c   1.000
_cell.angle_alpha   90.00
_cell.angle_beta   90.00
_cell.angle_gamma   90.00
#
_symmetry.space_group_name_H-M   'P 1'
#
loop_
_entity.id
_entity.type
_entity.pdbx_description
1 polymer ?
#
loop_
_entity_poly.entity_id
_entity_poly.type
_entity_poly.pdbx_seq_one_letter_code
_entity_poly.pdbx_strand_id
1 'polypeptide(L)'
;MLSRYGLGRNPKAWADPLRYDPERHLKDGVEVVLTEHDLRFISFSTGRRGCVAALARLIQCFTWSPPGNARGIDLTEKEDELVLVSPLTATAVPRLAPHLYPTITN
;
A
#
# COMPACT_ATOMS: atom_id res chain seq x y z
N MET A 1 -9.51 -15.48 -16.66
CA MET A 1 -8.77 -15.04 -15.46
C MET A 1 -8.64 -13.52 -15.53
N LEU A 2 -8.92 -12.80 -14.44
CA LEU A 2 -8.90 -11.33 -14.44
C LEU A 2 -7.48 -10.83 -14.12
N SER A 3 -6.91 -9.97 -14.96
CA SER A 3 -5.54 -9.45 -14.76
C SER A 3 -5.56 -8.34 -13.71
N ARG A 4 -4.94 -8.58 -12.55
CA ARG A 4 -4.78 -7.54 -11.50
C ARG A 4 -3.90 -6.39 -11.98
N TYR A 5 -2.84 -6.71 -12.73
CA TYR A 5 -1.92 -5.73 -13.30
C TYR A 5 -2.63 -4.78 -14.27
N GLY A 6 -3.40 -5.35 -15.21
CA GLY A 6 -4.12 -4.57 -16.21
C GLY A 6 -5.28 -3.77 -15.65
N LEU A 7 -5.92 -4.24 -14.57
CA LEU A 7 -7.10 -3.59 -14.02
C LEU A 7 -6.82 -2.22 -13.41
N GLY A 8 -5.78 -2.12 -12.57
CA GLY A 8 -5.35 -0.85 -11.97
C GLY A 8 -4.74 0.11 -13.00
N ARG A 9 -4.30 -0.40 -14.15
CA ARG A 9 -3.63 0.38 -15.20
C ARG A 9 -4.52 0.74 -16.40
N ASN A 10 -5.80 0.37 -16.36
CA ASN A 10 -6.72 0.58 -17.48
C ASN A 10 -7.09 2.08 -17.62
N PRO A 11 -6.66 2.77 -18.70
CA PRO A 11 -6.96 4.20 -18.90
C PRO A 11 -8.44 4.48 -19.16
N LYS A 12 -9.24 3.45 -19.50
CA LYS A 12 -10.70 3.59 -19.63
C LYS A 12 -11.41 3.62 -18.27
N ALA A 13 -10.78 3.08 -17.23
CA ALA A 13 -11.33 3.03 -15.88
C ALA A 13 -10.75 4.12 -14.97
N TRP A 14 -9.50 4.52 -15.22
CA TRP A 14 -8.74 5.42 -14.35
C TRP A 14 -8.10 6.55 -15.16
N ALA A 15 -8.37 7.80 -14.77
CA ALA A 15 -7.58 8.94 -15.22
C ALA A 15 -6.14 8.81 -14.66
N ASP A 16 -5.13 9.10 -15.48
CA ASP A 16 -3.71 8.98 -15.15
C ASP A 16 -3.36 7.69 -14.38
N PRO A 17 -3.58 6.50 -14.99
CA PRO A 17 -3.55 5.22 -14.28
C PRO A 17 -2.19 4.85 -13.68
N LEU A 18 -1.10 5.49 -14.13
CA LEU A 18 0.26 5.26 -13.62
C LEU A 18 0.66 6.23 -12.51
N ARG A 19 -0.18 7.23 -12.19
CA ARG A 19 0.08 8.20 -11.13
C ARG A 19 -0.36 7.63 -9.78
N TYR A 20 0.51 7.74 -8.77
CA TYR A 20 0.09 7.51 -7.39
C TYR A 20 -0.81 8.67 -6.92
N ASP A 21 -2.07 8.35 -6.62
CA ASP A 21 -3.13 9.33 -6.38
C ASP A 21 -4.19 8.74 -5.43
N PRO A 22 -3.90 8.64 -4.11
CA PRO A 22 -4.81 8.03 -3.15
C PRO A 22 -6.15 8.77 -3.04
N GLU A 23 -6.16 10.07 -3.30
CA GLU A 23 -7.35 10.93 -3.24
C GLU A 23 -8.44 10.51 -4.24
N ARG A 24 -8.12 9.77 -5.30
CA ARG A 24 -9.12 9.27 -6.27
C ARG A 24 -10.16 8.34 -5.66
N HIS A 25 -9.87 7.78 -4.49
CA HIS A 25 -10.78 6.89 -3.77
C HIS A 25 -11.61 7.63 -2.71
N LEU A 26 -11.38 8.93 -2.51
CA LEU A 26 -12.15 9.77 -1.59
C LEU A 26 -13.24 10.51 -2.37
N LYS A 27 -14.50 10.15 -2.15
CA LYS A 27 -15.64 10.90 -2.68
C LYS A 27 -15.81 12.17 -1.85
N ASP A 28 -15.71 13.33 -2.49
CA ASP A 28 -15.83 14.67 -1.88
C ASP A 28 -14.94 14.88 -0.64
N GLY A 29 -13.86 14.10 -0.50
CA GLY A 29 -12.94 14.16 0.63
C GLY A 29 -13.44 13.54 1.94
N VAL A 30 -14.63 12.91 1.94
CA VAL A 30 -15.30 12.48 3.19
C VAL A 30 -15.45 10.97 3.28
N GLU A 31 -15.68 10.28 2.16
CA GLU A 31 -16.05 8.87 2.16
C GLU A 31 -15.16 8.03 1.25
N VAL A 32 -14.69 6.90 1.78
CA VAL A 32 -14.02 5.85 1.00
C VAL A 32 -15.00 4.68 0.84
N VAL A 33 -15.44 4.43 -0.39
CA VAL A 33 -16.31 3.30 -0.72
C VAL A 33 -15.46 2.16 -1.26
N LEU A 34 -15.37 1.06 -0.51
CA LEU A 34 -14.59 -0.13 -0.89
C LEU A 34 -15.40 -1.16 -1.70
N THR A 35 -16.70 -0.91 -1.86
CA THR A 35 -17.58 -1.69 -2.73
C THR A 35 -17.41 -1.21 -4.17
N GLU A 36 -16.94 -2.08 -5.05
CA GLU A 36 -16.66 -1.73 -6.45
C GLU A 36 -17.50 -2.58 -7.39
N HIS A 37 -18.64 -2.04 -7.84
CA HIS A 37 -19.60 -2.74 -8.69
C HIS A 37 -19.13 -2.88 -10.14
N ASP A 38 -18.34 -1.92 -10.63
CA ASP A 38 -17.84 -1.92 -12.01
C ASP A 38 -16.53 -2.70 -12.16
N LEU A 39 -16.11 -3.41 -11.10
CA LEU A 39 -14.90 -4.22 -11.04
C LEU A 39 -13.64 -3.44 -11.45
N ARG A 40 -13.58 -2.11 -11.24
CA ARG A 40 -12.43 -1.27 -11.63
C ARG A 40 -11.16 -1.59 -10.82
N PHE A 41 -11.31 -2.25 -9.69
CA PHE A 41 -10.22 -2.84 -8.91
C PHE A 41 -10.75 -4.03 -8.09
N ILE A 42 -9.84 -4.85 -7.57
CA ILE A 42 -10.16 -5.96 -6.66
C ILE A 42 -9.59 -5.60 -5.29
N SER A 43 -10.46 -5.39 -4.31
CA SER A 43 -10.05 -5.20 -2.92
C SER A 43 -9.60 -6.54 -2.30
N PHE A 44 -9.05 -6.49 -1.08
CA PHE A 44 -8.56 -7.68 -0.36
C PHE A 44 -9.63 -8.70 0.04
N SER A 45 -10.86 -8.55 -0.46
CA SER A 45 -12.04 -9.34 -0.15
C SER A 45 -12.35 -9.39 1.35
N THR A 46 -13.49 -9.99 1.70
CA THR A 46 -13.91 -10.25 3.07
C THR A 46 -14.36 -11.71 3.15
N GLY A 47 -14.05 -12.40 4.24
CA GLY A 47 -14.40 -13.82 4.43
C GLY A 47 -13.18 -14.74 4.48
N ARG A 48 -13.39 -16.05 4.29
CA ARG A 48 -12.38 -17.10 4.56
C ARG A 48 -11.07 -17.01 3.76
N ARG A 49 -11.03 -16.21 2.69
CA ARG A 49 -9.83 -15.96 1.85
C ARG A 49 -9.41 -14.49 1.83
N GLY A 50 -10.00 -13.66 2.69
CA GLY A 50 -9.64 -12.25 2.80
C GLY A 50 -8.21 -12.10 3.31
N CYS A 51 -7.48 -11.10 2.80
CA CYS A 51 -6.12 -10.85 3.26
C CYS A 51 -6.15 -10.24 4.68
N VAL A 52 -5.32 -10.78 5.58
CA VAL A 52 -5.13 -10.21 6.92
C VAL A 52 -4.19 -9.00 6.78
N ALA A 53 -4.74 -7.81 6.72
CA ALA A 53 -3.97 -6.57 6.57
C ALA A 53 -3.50 -6.04 7.94
N ALA A 54 -2.18 -5.96 8.15
CA ALA A 54 -1.57 -5.32 9.33
C ALA A 54 -1.09 -3.88 9.04
N LEU A 55 -1.35 -3.35 7.84
CA LEU A 55 -0.80 -2.07 7.37
C LEU A 55 -1.13 -0.89 8.29
N ALA A 56 -2.38 -0.79 8.76
CA ALA A 56 -2.78 0.27 9.67
C ALA A 56 -1.96 0.29 10.97
N ARG A 57 -1.65 -0.90 11.52
CA ARG A 57 -0.80 -1.03 12.72
C ARG A 57 0.64 -0.63 12.42
N LEU A 58 1.18 -1.02 11.27
CA LEU A 58 2.54 -0.65 10.84
C LEU A 58 2.70 0.87 10.65
N ILE A 59 1.72 1.53 10.03
CA ILE A 59 1.71 2.99 9.86
C ILE A 59 1.53 3.69 11.21
N GLN A 60 0.67 3.16 12.09
CA GLN A 60 0.42 3.78 13.37
C GLN A 60 1.61 3.65 14.33
N CYS A 61 2.31 2.51 14.34
CA CYS A 61 3.35 2.23 15.32
C CYS A 61 4.73 2.80 14.94
N PHE A 62 5.00 3.01 13.65
CA PHE A 62 6.35 3.34 13.16
C PHE A 62 6.35 4.56 12.25
N THR A 63 7.39 5.38 12.39
CA THR A 63 7.81 6.32 11.35
C THR A 63 8.74 5.57 10.40
N TRP A 64 8.53 5.75 9.10
CA TRP A 64 9.28 5.05 8.06
C TRP A 64 10.22 6.00 7.35
N SER A 65 11.47 5.58 7.13
CA SER A 65 12.47 6.31 6.35
C SER A 65 13.20 5.37 5.39
N PRO A 66 13.74 5.86 4.28
CA PRO A 66 14.66 5.07 3.47
C PRO A 66 15.91 4.71 4.29
N PRO A 67 16.59 3.60 3.97
CA PRO A 67 17.85 3.25 4.61
C PRO A 67 18.95 4.25 4.22
N GLY A 68 19.67 4.74 5.22
CA GLY A 68 20.75 5.72 5.02
C GLY A 68 20.24 7.03 4.42
N ASN A 69 21.03 7.60 3.51
CA ASN A 69 20.76 8.91 2.89
C ASN A 69 20.27 8.79 1.43
N ALA A 70 19.46 7.78 1.12
CA ALA A 70 18.98 7.55 -0.24
C ALA A 70 18.23 8.79 -0.76
N ARG A 71 18.64 9.29 -1.93
CA ARG A 71 18.06 10.50 -2.56
C ARG A 71 16.79 10.23 -3.37
N GLY A 72 16.47 8.96 -3.60
CA GLY A 72 15.31 8.54 -4.38
C GLY A 72 15.06 7.05 -4.18
N ILE A 73 13.84 6.63 -4.52
CA ILE A 73 13.39 5.24 -4.44
C ILE A 73 13.08 4.78 -5.86
N ASP A 74 13.76 3.72 -6.30
CA ASP A 74 13.44 3.07 -7.57
C ASP A 74 12.21 2.16 -7.39
N LEU A 75 11.15 2.47 -8.14
CA LEU A 75 9.89 1.73 -8.14
C LEU A 75 9.66 0.99 -9.46
N THR A 76 10.73 0.75 -10.23
CA THR A 76 10.65 -0.01 -11.48
C THR A 76 10.12 -1.41 -11.21
N GLU A 77 9.04 -1.78 -11.88
CA GLU A 77 8.39 -3.09 -11.79
C GLU A 77 8.97 -4.05 -12.84
N LYS A 78 8.90 -5.36 -12.55
CA LYS A 78 9.11 -6.40 -13.56
C LYS A 78 7.98 -6.35 -14.60
N GLU A 79 8.31 -6.69 -15.83
CA GLU A 79 7.38 -6.62 -16.96
C GLU A 79 6.11 -7.44 -16.68
N ASP A 80 4.95 -6.77 -16.78
CA ASP A 80 3.61 -7.31 -16.51
C ASP A 80 3.39 -7.96 -15.13
N GLU A 81 4.23 -7.64 -14.14
CA GLU A 81 4.15 -8.16 -12.78
C GLU A 81 3.94 -7.06 -11.74
N LEU A 82 3.24 -7.39 -10.65
CA LEU A 82 3.09 -6.51 -9.47
C LEU A 82 4.27 -6.68 -8.50
N VAL A 83 5.50 -6.75 -9.03
CA VAL A 83 6.73 -7.01 -8.27
C VAL A 83 7.81 -6.03 -8.73
N LEU A 84 8.54 -5.46 -7.79
CA LEU A 84 9.66 -4.56 -8.09
C LEU A 84 10.86 -5.34 -8.66
N VAL A 85 11.61 -4.71 -9.57
CA VAL A 85 12.87 -5.25 -10.11
C VAL A 85 13.90 -5.43 -9.01
N SER A 86 13.99 -4.43 -8.11
CA SER A 86 14.92 -4.41 -6.99
C SER A 86 14.17 -4.47 -5.65
N PRO A 87 14.68 -5.17 -4.63
CA PRO A 87 14.05 -5.19 -3.32
C PRO A 87 13.95 -3.79 -2.71
N LEU A 88 12.74 -3.43 -2.26
CA LEU A 88 12.52 -2.19 -1.52
C LEU A 88 12.83 -2.40 -0.03
N THR A 89 13.63 -1.51 0.53
CA THR A 89 14.03 -1.54 1.93
C THR A 89 13.62 -0.24 2.62
N ALA A 90 13.22 -0.35 3.90
CA ALA A 90 12.81 0.78 4.72
C ALA A 90 13.20 0.55 6.17
N THR A 91 13.54 1.63 6.88
CA THR A 91 13.82 1.63 8.30
C THR A 91 12.57 2.03 9.07
N ALA A 92 12.11 1.16 9.98
CA ALA A 92 11.00 1.42 10.87
C ALA A 92 11.51 1.94 12.22
N VAL A 93 11.08 3.14 12.61
CA VAL A 93 11.43 3.75 13.90
C VAL A 93 10.16 3.81 14.78
N PRO A 94 10.15 3.21 15.98
CA PRO A 94 8.99 3.26 16.87
C PRO A 94 8.58 4.71 17.18
N ARG A 95 7.28 5.03 17.10
CA ARG A 95 6.78 6.39 17.33
C ARG A 95 6.65 6.76 18.81
N LEU A 96 6.48 5.78 19.69
CA LEU A 96 6.35 6.03 21.12
C LEU A 96 7.72 6.09 21.79
N ALA A 97 7.79 6.76 22.94
CA ALA A 97 9.00 6.78 23.74
C ALA A 97 9.35 5.36 24.24
N PRO A 98 10.63 4.98 24.36
CA PRO A 98 11.04 3.63 24.71
C PRO A 98 10.40 3.06 25.99
N HIS A 99 10.15 3.91 26.99
CA HIS A 99 9.56 3.51 28.27
C HIS A 99 8.07 3.13 28.19
N LEU A 100 7.39 3.40 27.08
CA LEU A 100 6.01 2.98 26.84
C LEU A 100 5.90 1.56 26.28
N TYR A 101 7.03 0.96 25.89
CA TYR A 101 7.08 -0.42 25.46
C TYR A 101 7.43 -1.33 26.64
N PRO A 102 6.76 -2.49 26.77
CA PRO A 102 7.10 -3.45 27.81
C PRO A 102 8.55 -3.92 27.63
N THR A 103 9.33 -3.88 28.70
CA THR A 103 10.67 -4.46 28.72
C THR A 103 10.54 -5.96 28.56
N ILE A 104 11.00 -6.49 27.42
CA ILE A 104 11.10 -7.93 27.22
C ILE A 104 12.32 -8.39 28.03
N THR A 105 12.10 -8.77 29.29
CA THR A 105 13.05 -9.59 30.04
C THR A 105 12.99 -11.00 29.48
N ASN A 106 14.12 -11.46 28.93
CA ASN A 106 14.35 -12.84 28.48
C ASN A 106 14.65 -13.74 29.68
#